data_AF-A0A370XAX9-F1
#
_entry.id   AF-A0A370XAX9-F1
#
_cell.length_a   1.000
_cell.length_b   1.000
_cell.length_c   1.000
_cell.angle_alpha   90.00
_cell.angle_beta   90.00
_cell.angle_gamma   90.00
#
_symmetry.space_group_name_H-M   'P 1'
#
loop_
_entity.id
_entity.type
_entity.pdbx_description
1 polymer ?
#
loop_
_entity_poly.entity_id
_entity_poly.type
_entity_poly.pdbx_seq_one_letter_code
_entity_poly.pdbx_strand_id
1 'polypeptide(L)'
;MNAMLLRMLLTTTAGLATVLMLRKPVRHLFGAGPAFTLWASPWVMAVTPWLPAPVKTWSLQPVISTLSMQALPATYAAAADTYSWLVAVWLLGIAYGTMHLSFRYIRLVRGCRAMPQAMQQRLLAEHPDLTRRRLRLHAAGPAVMWAPRARVLLPKDFLERYDADARAMVLLHECAHLRRGDAWWSLLSECALVLLWFHPIAWLALPRFQLDLELACDESVLRASPQHELCYAQTLMRSTGVDAQPAMIPWLAEPQLKERLTMISRPSRSVWRRRFGYVAWVALLISSAALAQSASAPPADAPPKLDWHDNGPMPPYPPGPAKNREQGMVMLKVLVEADGTARKVDVDSDSTKASPELAKAASDAAMKWRYNPKVENGKAVEGWVKVPVLFSLSPLPPRPPGAPFGPGPLPPPPPPGGMLPPPPPPPAPMTAPTSSSS
;
A
#
# COMPACT_ATOMS: atom_id res chain seq x y z
N MET A 1 5.74 -14.96 -9.35
CA MET A 1 4.65 -15.20 -8.37
C MET A 1 5.13 -15.06 -6.92
N ASN A 2 6.29 -15.60 -6.54
CA ASN A 2 6.77 -15.65 -5.14
C ASN A 2 6.92 -14.28 -4.45
N ALA A 3 7.43 -13.26 -5.15
CA ALA A 3 7.61 -11.92 -4.56
C ALA A 3 6.29 -11.23 -4.20
N MET A 4 5.21 -11.50 -4.93
CA MET A 4 3.89 -10.89 -4.68
C MET A 4 3.21 -11.50 -3.46
N LEU A 5 3.26 -12.84 -3.33
CA LEU A 5 2.73 -13.53 -2.14
C LEU A 5 3.48 -13.12 -0.87
N LEU A 6 4.81 -12.98 -0.94
CA LEU A 6 5.60 -12.51 0.19
C LEU A 6 5.23 -11.07 0.58
N ARG A 7 5.08 -10.17 -0.40
CA ARG A 7 4.64 -8.79 -0.16
C ARG A 7 3.25 -8.76 0.48
N MET A 8 2.30 -9.52 -0.05
CA MET A 8 0.95 -9.66 0.51
C MET A 8 0.99 -10.14 1.96
N LEU A 9 1.79 -11.17 2.25
CA LEU A 9 1.91 -11.69 3.62
C LEU A 9 2.44 -10.60 4.56
N LEU A 10 3.56 -9.96 4.20
CA LEU A 10 4.19 -8.90 5.01
C LEU A 10 3.25 -7.72 5.25
N THR A 11 2.53 -7.26 4.22
CA THR A 11 1.58 -6.15 4.36
C THR A 11 0.36 -6.55 5.20
N THR A 12 -0.11 -7.79 5.08
CA THR A 12 -1.18 -8.33 5.94
C THR A 12 -0.72 -8.43 7.40
N THR A 13 0.50 -8.93 7.64
CA THR A 13 1.11 -9.00 8.98
C THR A 13 1.22 -7.61 9.60
N ALA A 14 1.71 -6.62 8.83
CA ALA A 14 1.79 -5.23 9.27
C ALA A 14 0.40 -4.68 9.61
N GLY A 15 -0.60 -4.93 8.76
CA GLY A 15 -1.99 -4.54 9.03
C GLY A 15 -2.53 -5.13 10.34
N LEU A 16 -2.34 -6.43 10.57
CA LEU A 16 -2.76 -7.08 11.82
C LEU A 16 -2.07 -6.47 13.04
N ALA A 17 -0.75 -6.25 12.97
CA ALA A 17 0.02 -5.65 14.05
C ALA A 17 -0.45 -4.23 14.36
N THR A 18 -0.65 -3.39 13.33
CA THR A 18 -1.16 -2.03 13.48
C THR A 18 -2.52 -2.01 14.17
N VAL A 19 -3.45 -2.90 13.78
CA VAL A 19 -4.77 -2.97 14.42
C VAL A 19 -4.64 -3.40 15.90
N LEU A 20 -3.81 -4.40 16.19
CA LEU A 20 -3.60 -4.86 17.57
C LEU A 20 -3.01 -3.77 18.47
N MET A 21 -2.18 -2.89 17.94
CA MET A 21 -1.62 -1.73 18.66
C MET A 21 -2.65 -0.60 18.83
N LEU A 22 -3.39 -0.28 17.77
CA LEU A 22 -4.26 0.91 17.72
C LEU A 22 -5.69 0.69 18.25
N ARG A 23 -6.18 -0.55 18.33
CA ARG A 23 -7.56 -0.86 18.76
C ARG A 23 -7.95 -0.21 20.09
N LYS A 24 -7.08 -0.29 21.11
CA LYS A 24 -7.34 0.26 22.44
C LYS A 24 -7.34 1.80 22.42
N PRO A 25 -6.28 2.50 21.97
CA PRO A 25 -6.28 3.96 21.97
C PRO A 25 -7.41 4.54 21.12
N VAL A 26 -7.67 4.00 19.92
CA VAL A 26 -8.76 4.46 19.05
C VAL A 26 -10.11 4.27 19.74
N ARG A 27 -10.33 3.14 20.42
CA ARG A 27 -11.56 2.90 21.20
C ARG A 27 -11.72 3.88 22.35
N HIS A 28 -10.63 4.19 23.05
CA HIS A 28 -10.64 5.15 24.16
C HIS A 28 -10.94 6.59 23.69
N LEU A 29 -10.49 6.96 22.49
CA LEU A 29 -10.63 8.33 21.95
C LEU A 29 -11.94 8.54 21.19
N PHE A 30 -12.33 7.58 20.35
CA PHE A 30 -13.39 7.75 19.35
C PHE A 30 -14.60 6.82 19.53
N GLY A 31 -14.50 5.82 20.41
CA GLY A 31 -15.56 4.83 20.66
C GLY A 31 -15.29 3.47 20.01
N ALA A 32 -16.13 2.49 20.34
CA ALA A 32 -15.97 1.11 19.90
C ALA A 32 -16.25 0.92 18.39
N GLY A 33 -17.20 1.67 17.83
CA GLY A 33 -17.50 1.63 16.39
C GLY A 33 -16.30 1.94 15.49
N PRO A 34 -15.64 3.12 15.60
CA PRO A 34 -14.45 3.44 14.82
C PRO A 34 -13.30 2.48 15.07
N ALA A 35 -13.09 2.05 16.33
CA ALA A 35 -12.06 1.07 16.64
C ALA A 35 -12.27 -0.26 15.92
N PHE A 36 -13.52 -0.72 15.80
CA PHE A 36 -13.84 -1.92 15.05
C PHE A 36 -13.51 -1.78 13.56
N THR A 37 -13.70 -0.61 12.95
CA THR A 37 -13.39 -0.40 11.53
C THR A 37 -11.90 -0.52 11.18
N LEU A 38 -11.01 -0.46 12.18
CA LEU A 38 -9.58 -0.75 11.97
C LEU A 38 -9.37 -2.18 11.47
N TRP A 39 -10.25 -3.14 11.80
CA TRP A 39 -10.13 -4.52 11.32
C TRP A 39 -10.29 -4.67 9.80
N ALA A 40 -10.64 -3.61 9.07
CA ALA A 40 -10.52 -3.56 7.61
C ALA A 40 -9.07 -3.44 7.11
N SER A 41 -8.12 -2.99 7.95
CA SER A 41 -6.72 -2.73 7.56
C SER A 41 -6.01 -3.94 6.95
N PRO A 42 -6.04 -5.15 7.56
CA PRO A 42 -5.35 -6.31 7.00
C PRO A 42 -5.84 -6.66 5.61
N TRP A 43 -7.14 -6.48 5.35
CA TRP A 43 -7.74 -6.71 4.03
C TRP A 43 -7.29 -5.68 3.00
N VAL A 44 -7.33 -4.39 3.36
CA VAL A 44 -6.85 -3.33 2.46
C VAL A 44 -5.37 -3.55 2.13
N MET A 45 -4.55 -3.82 3.15
CA MET A 45 -3.12 -4.05 2.99
C MET A 45 -2.79 -5.35 2.25
N ALA A 46 -3.63 -6.38 2.32
CA ALA A 46 -3.48 -7.58 1.51
C ALA A 46 -3.70 -7.31 0.02
N VAL A 47 -4.57 -6.36 -0.33
CA VAL A 47 -4.90 -6.00 -1.71
C VAL A 47 -3.92 -5.00 -2.31
N THR A 48 -3.24 -4.17 -1.50
CA THR A 48 -2.33 -3.13 -2.03
C THR A 48 -1.27 -3.62 -3.03
N PRO A 49 -0.63 -4.79 -2.88
CA PRO A 49 0.38 -5.25 -3.86
C PRO A 49 -0.21 -5.63 -5.22
N TRP A 50 -1.55 -5.78 -5.31
CA TRP A 50 -2.28 -6.18 -6.51
C TRP A 50 -2.85 -4.97 -7.27
N LEU A 51 -2.77 -3.76 -6.72
CA LEU A 51 -3.23 -2.55 -7.40
C LEU A 51 -2.25 -2.15 -8.51
N PRO A 52 -2.74 -1.79 -9.72
CA PRO A 52 -1.88 -1.32 -10.79
C PRO A 52 -1.14 -0.04 -10.38
N ALA A 53 0.15 0.05 -10.73
CA ALA A 53 0.90 1.29 -10.55
C ALA A 53 0.26 2.42 -11.39
N PRO A 54 0.18 3.66 -10.87
CA PRO A 54 -0.42 4.77 -11.57
C PRO A 54 0.44 5.08 -12.80
N VAL A 55 -0.18 4.93 -13.96
CA VAL A 55 0.43 5.20 -15.25
C VAL A 55 0.55 6.72 -15.39
N LYS A 56 1.80 7.21 -15.37
CA LYS A 56 2.33 8.53 -15.73
C LYS A 56 2.95 9.30 -14.56
N THR A 57 4.23 9.08 -14.39
CA THR A 57 5.16 10.12 -13.94
C THR A 57 6.17 10.34 -15.06
N TRP A 58 6.18 11.55 -15.63
CA TRP A 58 7.29 11.97 -16.48
C TRP A 58 8.52 12.08 -15.58
N SER A 59 9.54 11.25 -15.80
CA SER A 59 10.79 11.32 -15.05
C SER A 59 11.77 12.26 -15.76
N LEU A 60 12.05 13.43 -15.16
CA LEU A 60 13.30 14.15 -15.45
C LEU A 60 14.44 13.35 -14.82
N GLN A 61 15.41 12.92 -15.63
CA GLN A 61 16.57 12.15 -15.16
C GLN A 61 17.41 13.02 -14.20
N PRO A 62 17.73 12.57 -12.99
CA PRO A 62 18.89 13.08 -12.28
C PRO A 62 20.17 12.57 -12.97
N VAL A 63 21.24 13.35 -12.93
CA VAL A 63 22.58 12.91 -13.33
C VAL A 63 23.07 11.88 -12.30
N ILE A 64 23.50 10.69 -12.72
CA ILE A 64 23.89 9.59 -11.82
C ILE A 64 25.35 9.17 -12.04
N SER A 65 26.05 8.97 -10.92
CA SER A 65 27.37 8.33 -10.78
C SER A 65 27.23 6.84 -10.47
N THR A 66 28.05 5.98 -11.08
CA THR A 66 28.08 4.53 -10.78
C THR A 66 29.19 4.17 -9.79
N LEU A 67 28.86 3.47 -8.70
CA LEU A 67 29.82 2.63 -7.98
C LEU A 67 29.81 1.23 -8.59
N SER A 68 31.00 0.66 -8.78
CA SER A 68 31.20 -0.75 -9.12
C SER A 68 30.76 -1.63 -7.94
N MET A 69 29.64 -2.33 -8.07
CA MET A 69 29.42 -3.57 -7.31
C MET A 69 29.89 -4.73 -8.17
N GLN A 70 30.89 -5.47 -7.69
CA GLN A 70 31.20 -6.80 -8.22
C GLN A 70 29.95 -7.67 -8.10
N ALA A 71 29.43 -8.14 -9.24
CA ALA A 71 28.40 -9.15 -9.26
C ALA A 71 28.98 -10.46 -8.73
N LEU A 72 28.47 -10.94 -7.59
CA LEU A 72 28.59 -12.36 -7.27
C LEU A 72 27.83 -13.14 -8.36
N PRO A 73 28.35 -14.27 -8.87
CA PRO A 73 27.61 -15.10 -9.77
C PRO A 73 26.38 -15.63 -9.03
N ALA A 74 25.21 -15.17 -9.46
CA ALA A 74 23.98 -15.69 -8.93
C ALA A 74 23.75 -17.09 -9.49
N THR A 75 23.94 -18.09 -8.64
CA THR A 75 23.50 -19.46 -8.88
C THR A 75 21.97 -19.51 -8.82
N TYR A 76 21.32 -19.10 -9.90
CA TYR A 76 19.88 -19.31 -10.10
C TYR A 76 19.63 -20.67 -10.78
N ALA A 77 19.94 -21.76 -10.09
CA ALA A 77 19.54 -23.10 -10.52
C ALA A 77 19.43 -24.00 -9.29
N ALA A 78 18.20 -24.14 -8.78
CA ALA A 78 17.68 -25.14 -7.82
C ALA A 78 16.54 -24.60 -6.92
N ALA A 79 16.06 -23.37 -7.11
CA ALA A 79 15.01 -22.81 -6.26
C ALA A 79 13.57 -23.18 -6.70
N ALA A 80 13.36 -23.71 -7.90
CA ALA A 80 12.02 -23.99 -8.41
C ALA A 80 11.33 -25.16 -7.68
N ASP A 81 12.07 -26.20 -7.31
CA ASP A 81 11.50 -27.41 -6.69
C ASP A 81 11.21 -27.23 -5.20
N THR A 82 12.01 -26.43 -4.49
CA THR A 82 11.90 -26.25 -3.02
C THR A 82 10.63 -25.54 -2.57
N TYR A 83 9.99 -24.72 -3.42
CA TYR A 83 8.75 -24.01 -3.03
C TYR A 83 7.46 -24.77 -3.38
N SER A 84 7.54 -25.81 -4.22
CA SER A 84 6.37 -26.56 -4.70
C SER A 84 5.64 -27.30 -3.56
N TRP A 85 6.39 -27.96 -2.67
CA TRP A 85 5.82 -28.70 -1.55
C TRP A 85 5.22 -27.77 -0.47
N LEU A 86 5.81 -26.58 -0.25
CA LEU A 86 5.27 -25.58 0.67
C LEU A 86 3.90 -25.08 0.22
N VAL A 87 3.73 -24.84 -1.09
CA VAL A 87 2.44 -24.48 -1.67
C VAL A 87 1.45 -25.65 -1.52
N ALA A 88 1.88 -26.89 -1.76
CA ALA A 88 1.03 -28.07 -1.56
C ALA A 88 0.56 -28.21 -0.10
N VAL A 89 1.45 -28.04 0.87
CA VAL A 89 1.10 -28.04 2.31
C VAL A 89 0.14 -26.90 2.64
N TRP A 90 0.38 -25.70 2.10
CA TRP A 90 -0.52 -24.57 2.28
C TRP A 90 -1.92 -24.84 1.73
N LEU A 91 -2.02 -25.39 0.51
CA LEU A 91 -3.29 -25.78 -0.12
C LEU A 91 -4.01 -26.91 0.64
N LEU A 92 -3.26 -27.88 1.17
CA LEU A 92 -3.82 -28.94 2.03
C LEU A 92 -4.43 -28.35 3.31
N GLY A 93 -3.74 -27.41 3.93
CA GLY A 93 -4.24 -26.67 5.10
C GLY A 93 -5.51 -25.88 4.79
N ILE A 94 -5.57 -25.21 3.63
CA ILE A 94 -6.78 -24.54 3.15
C ILE A 94 -7.91 -25.55 2.96
N ALA A 95 -7.66 -26.66 2.25
CA ALA A 95 -8.67 -27.68 1.99
C ALA A 95 -9.24 -28.25 3.30
N TYR A 96 -8.37 -28.58 4.27
CA TYR A 96 -8.77 -29.03 5.59
C TYR A 96 -9.58 -27.96 6.35
N GLY A 97 -9.11 -26.71 6.36
CA GLY A 97 -9.79 -25.60 7.03
C GLY A 97 -11.17 -25.31 6.42
N THR A 98 -11.29 -25.31 5.10
CA THR A 98 -12.56 -25.15 4.38
C THR A 98 -13.50 -26.31 4.65
N MET A 99 -13.01 -27.57 4.65
CA MET A 99 -13.81 -28.74 4.99
C MET A 99 -14.35 -28.64 6.42
N HIS A 100 -13.50 -28.26 7.38
CA HIS A 100 -13.89 -28.09 8.77
C HIS A 100 -14.91 -26.96 8.97
N LEU A 101 -14.70 -25.80 8.34
CA LEU A 101 -15.64 -24.67 8.37
C LEU A 101 -16.99 -25.07 7.75
N SER A 102 -16.95 -25.78 6.61
CA SER A 102 -18.13 -26.30 5.93
C SER A 102 -18.90 -27.29 6.80
N PHE A 103 -18.19 -28.19 7.49
CA PHE A 103 -18.80 -29.15 8.42
C PHE A 103 -19.47 -28.45 9.61
N ARG A 104 -18.79 -27.47 10.24
CA ARG A 104 -19.36 -26.64 11.31
C ARG A 104 -20.62 -25.91 10.83
N TYR A 105 -20.56 -25.33 9.65
CA TYR A 105 -21.69 -24.63 9.04
C TYR A 105 -22.87 -25.56 8.78
N ILE A 106 -22.64 -26.72 8.15
CA ILE A 106 -23.69 -27.72 7.88
C ILE A 106 -24.30 -28.21 9.19
N ARG A 107 -23.49 -28.51 10.21
CA ARG A 107 -23.96 -28.94 11.53
C ARG A 107 -24.84 -27.87 12.18
N LEU A 108 -24.43 -26.61 12.10
CA LEU A 108 -25.18 -25.47 12.63
C LEU A 108 -26.53 -25.30 11.90
N VAL A 109 -26.54 -25.34 10.56
CA VAL A 109 -27.77 -25.23 9.75
C VAL A 109 -28.72 -26.40 10.01
N ARG A 110 -28.20 -27.63 10.11
CA ARG A 110 -28.99 -28.83 10.45
C ARG A 110 -29.55 -28.78 11.88
N GLY A 111 -28.86 -28.10 12.80
CA GLY A 111 -29.33 -27.89 14.18
C GLY A 111 -30.47 -26.86 14.29
N CYS A 112 -30.68 -26.01 13.28
CA CYS A 112 -31.71 -24.98 13.32
C CYS A 112 -33.12 -25.55 13.19
N ARG A 113 -33.97 -25.28 14.18
CA ARG A 113 -35.38 -25.65 14.14
C ARG A 113 -36.25 -24.42 13.85
N ALA A 114 -37.42 -24.66 13.26
CA ALA A 114 -38.45 -23.63 13.14
C ALA A 114 -38.92 -23.24 14.56
N MET A 115 -39.26 -21.96 14.74
CA MET A 115 -39.77 -21.48 16.02
C MET A 115 -41.25 -21.87 16.15
N PRO A 116 -41.70 -22.43 17.31
CA PRO A 116 -43.10 -22.72 17.55
C PRO A 116 -43.97 -21.47 17.40
N GLN A 117 -45.16 -21.63 16.82
CA GLN A 117 -46.04 -20.51 16.48
C GLN A 117 -46.48 -19.70 17.72
N ALA A 118 -46.71 -20.37 18.85
CA ALA A 118 -47.05 -19.73 20.12
C ALA A 118 -45.92 -18.81 20.65
N MET A 119 -44.67 -19.27 20.58
CA MET A 119 -43.51 -18.46 20.96
C MET A 119 -43.32 -17.29 20.00
N GLN A 120 -43.52 -17.52 18.70
CA GLN A 120 -43.44 -16.47 17.69
C GLN A 120 -44.51 -15.38 17.90
N GLN A 121 -45.76 -15.76 18.16
CA GLN A 121 -46.84 -14.80 18.43
C GLN A 121 -46.56 -13.98 19.68
N ARG A 122 -46.09 -14.61 20.77
CA ARG A 122 -45.73 -13.92 22.00
C ARG A 122 -44.61 -12.90 21.80
N LEU A 123 -43.55 -13.28 21.09
CA LEU A 123 -42.45 -12.37 20.79
C LEU A 123 -42.87 -11.23 19.85
N LEU A 124 -43.76 -11.49 18.88
CA LEU A 124 -44.30 -10.44 18.00
C LEU A 124 -45.23 -9.48 18.74
N ALA A 125 -45.98 -9.97 19.72
CA ALA A 125 -46.82 -9.14 20.58
C ALA A 125 -45.99 -8.24 21.50
N GLU A 126 -44.91 -8.79 22.09
CA GLU A 126 -43.98 -8.04 22.93
C GLU A 126 -43.12 -7.05 22.10
N HIS A 127 -42.76 -7.43 20.87
CA HIS A 127 -41.86 -6.67 20.01
C HIS A 127 -42.31 -6.68 18.53
N PRO A 128 -43.25 -5.81 18.15
CA PRO A 128 -43.81 -5.75 16.79
C PRO A 128 -42.78 -5.38 15.71
N ASP A 129 -41.63 -4.78 16.07
CA ASP A 129 -40.55 -4.48 15.12
C ASP A 129 -39.76 -5.72 14.65
N LEU A 130 -39.96 -6.88 15.30
CA LEU A 130 -39.34 -8.15 14.90
C LEU A 130 -39.97 -8.74 13.63
N THR A 131 -41.15 -8.24 13.21
CA THR A 131 -42.02 -8.79 12.16
C THR A 131 -41.35 -8.93 10.78
N ARG A 132 -40.24 -8.21 10.52
CA ARG A 132 -39.46 -8.32 9.27
C ARG A 132 -38.31 -9.35 9.32
N ARG A 133 -38.09 -10.06 10.43
CA ARG A 133 -36.87 -10.87 10.65
C ARG A 133 -37.20 -12.34 10.94
N ARG A 134 -36.53 -13.26 10.21
CA ARG A 134 -36.77 -14.72 10.33
C ARG A 134 -36.01 -15.30 11.52
N LEU A 135 -36.61 -15.21 12.70
CA LEU A 135 -36.14 -15.84 13.94
C LEU A 135 -36.15 -17.37 13.81
N ARG A 136 -35.16 -18.07 14.36
CA ARG A 136 -35.08 -19.53 14.45
C ARG A 136 -34.62 -19.97 15.83
N LEU A 137 -34.88 -21.22 16.20
CA LEU A 137 -34.37 -21.79 17.45
C LEU A 137 -33.09 -22.58 17.21
N HIS A 138 -32.10 -22.38 18.08
CA HIS A 138 -30.86 -23.16 18.11
C HIS A 138 -30.33 -23.27 19.55
N ALA A 139 -29.79 -24.43 19.91
CA ALA A 139 -29.26 -24.69 21.25
C ALA A 139 -28.01 -23.85 21.59
N ALA A 140 -27.25 -23.42 20.58
CA ALA A 140 -26.08 -22.54 20.71
C ALA A 140 -26.42 -21.04 20.61
N GLY A 141 -27.68 -20.65 20.89
CA GLY A 141 -28.11 -19.25 20.87
C GLY A 141 -28.10 -18.61 22.27
N PRO A 142 -28.14 -17.26 22.36
CA PRO A 142 -28.44 -16.34 21.26
C PRO A 142 -27.24 -16.12 20.33
N ALA A 143 -27.48 -16.20 19.01
CA ALA A 143 -26.45 -15.99 18.00
C ALA A 143 -27.04 -15.57 16.65
N VAL A 144 -26.31 -14.78 15.87
CA VAL A 144 -26.69 -14.43 14.50
C VAL A 144 -25.99 -15.34 13.49
N MET A 145 -26.78 -16.01 12.64
CA MET A 145 -26.26 -16.79 11.52
C MET A 145 -26.50 -16.09 10.19
N TRP A 146 -25.51 -16.17 9.30
CA TRP A 146 -25.69 -15.90 7.89
C TRP A 146 -26.07 -17.18 7.09
N ALA A 147 -27.27 -17.21 6.50
CA ALA A 147 -27.66 -18.19 5.46
C ALA A 147 -28.98 -17.83 4.75
N PRO A 148 -29.03 -17.82 3.41
CA PRO A 148 -29.04 -16.66 2.49
C PRO A 148 -29.92 -15.45 2.86
N ARG A 149 -30.58 -15.46 4.03
CA ARG A 149 -31.26 -14.33 4.66
C ARG A 149 -30.92 -14.40 6.15
N ALA A 150 -30.40 -13.32 6.71
CA ALA A 150 -29.88 -13.29 8.08
C ALA A 150 -30.95 -13.70 9.12
N ARG A 151 -30.59 -14.58 10.06
CA ARG A 151 -31.51 -15.18 11.05
C ARG A 151 -30.95 -14.98 12.46
N VAL A 152 -31.81 -14.60 13.40
CA VAL A 152 -31.49 -14.66 14.84
C VAL A 152 -31.78 -16.07 15.31
N LEU A 153 -30.82 -16.66 16.01
CA LEU A 153 -30.98 -17.94 16.68
C LEU A 153 -31.26 -17.68 18.16
N LEU A 154 -32.37 -18.20 18.69
CA LEU A 154 -32.69 -18.12 20.11
C LEU A 154 -32.64 -19.51 20.76
N PRO A 155 -32.25 -19.61 22.04
CA PRO A 155 -32.32 -20.86 22.78
C PRO A 155 -33.79 -21.27 22.99
N LYS A 156 -34.05 -22.56 23.19
CA LYS A 156 -35.43 -23.09 23.29
C LYS A 156 -36.16 -22.58 24.54
N ASP A 157 -35.41 -22.38 25.60
CA ASP A 157 -35.85 -21.88 26.91
C ASP A 157 -35.78 -20.35 27.03
N PHE A 158 -35.65 -19.62 25.91
CA PHE A 158 -35.49 -18.16 25.90
C PHE A 158 -36.62 -17.41 26.65
N LEU A 159 -37.86 -17.89 26.56
CA LEU A 159 -38.99 -17.27 27.26
C LEU A 159 -38.99 -17.52 28.77
N GLU A 160 -38.39 -18.63 29.21
CA GLU A 160 -38.33 -19.04 30.62
C GLU A 160 -37.10 -18.46 31.32
N ARG A 161 -35.98 -18.35 30.57
CA ARG A 161 -34.69 -17.89 31.06
C ARG A 161 -34.61 -16.38 31.30
N TYR A 162 -35.39 -15.59 30.56
CA TYR A 162 -35.32 -14.12 30.59
C TYR A 162 -36.69 -13.52 30.85
N ASP A 163 -36.76 -12.50 31.72
CA ASP A 163 -37.93 -11.64 31.90
C ASP A 163 -38.16 -10.74 30.67
N ALA A 164 -39.28 -10.01 30.61
CA ALA A 164 -39.65 -9.23 29.42
C ALA A 164 -38.60 -8.17 29.06
N ASP A 165 -38.05 -7.47 30.06
CA ASP A 165 -37.04 -6.44 29.85
C ASP A 165 -35.70 -7.03 29.39
N ALA A 166 -35.26 -8.14 30.00
CA ALA A 166 -34.06 -8.85 29.55
C ALA A 166 -34.24 -9.45 28.15
N ARG A 167 -35.42 -9.99 27.81
CA ARG A 167 -35.72 -10.45 26.45
C ARG A 167 -35.58 -9.31 25.44
N ALA A 168 -36.12 -8.14 25.76
CA ALA A 168 -36.00 -6.95 24.92
C ALA A 168 -34.53 -6.58 24.69
N MET A 169 -33.70 -6.62 25.73
CA MET A 169 -32.27 -6.32 25.65
C MET A 169 -31.50 -7.33 24.81
N VAL A 170 -31.73 -8.64 24.99
CA VAL A 170 -31.10 -9.68 24.14
C VAL A 170 -31.52 -9.51 22.69
N LEU A 171 -32.81 -9.31 22.42
CA LEU A 171 -33.31 -9.14 21.06
C LEU A 171 -32.76 -7.88 20.38
N LEU A 172 -32.63 -6.79 21.13
CA LEU A 172 -32.02 -5.55 20.66
C LEU A 172 -30.54 -5.76 20.27
N HIS A 173 -29.80 -6.53 21.08
CA HIS A 173 -28.41 -6.92 20.81
C HIS A 173 -28.29 -7.79 19.55
N GLU A 174 -29.05 -8.88 19.45
CA GLU A 174 -29.05 -9.74 18.26
C GLU A 174 -29.49 -8.98 16.99
N CYS A 175 -30.46 -8.07 17.12
CA CYS A 175 -30.90 -7.22 16.02
C CYS A 175 -29.84 -6.19 15.61
N ALA A 176 -28.97 -5.75 16.53
CA ALA A 176 -27.84 -4.88 16.22
C ALA A 176 -26.77 -5.63 15.41
N HIS A 177 -26.42 -6.87 15.78
CA HIS A 177 -25.53 -7.72 14.98
C HIS A 177 -26.04 -7.90 13.54
N LEU A 178 -27.35 -8.14 13.38
CA LEU A 178 -27.99 -8.24 12.07
C LEU A 178 -27.90 -6.94 11.26
N ARG A 179 -28.17 -5.78 11.87
CA ARG A 179 -28.14 -4.48 11.18
C ARG A 179 -26.73 -4.10 10.74
N ARG A 180 -25.73 -4.46 11.54
CA ARG A 180 -24.31 -4.19 11.25
C ARG A 180 -23.70 -5.19 10.27
N GLY A 181 -24.35 -6.34 10.06
CA GLY A 181 -23.82 -7.40 9.22
C GLY A 181 -22.67 -8.17 9.89
N ASP A 182 -22.69 -8.28 11.21
CA ASP A 182 -21.58 -8.86 11.99
C ASP A 182 -21.29 -10.32 11.62
N ALA A 183 -22.30 -11.05 11.14
CA ALA A 183 -22.13 -12.40 10.61
C ALA A 183 -21.20 -12.47 9.38
N TRP A 184 -21.19 -11.43 8.53
CA TRP A 184 -20.25 -11.35 7.40
C TRP A 184 -18.81 -11.14 7.88
N TRP A 185 -18.64 -10.28 8.88
CA TRP A 185 -17.36 -10.01 9.50
C TRP A 185 -16.78 -11.27 10.18
N SER A 186 -17.61 -12.04 10.89
CA SER A 186 -17.21 -13.33 11.48
C SER A 186 -16.88 -14.39 10.43
N LEU A 187 -17.62 -14.46 9.33
CA LEU A 187 -17.28 -15.37 8.23
C LEU A 187 -15.95 -14.97 7.57
N LEU A 188 -15.76 -13.67 7.33
CA LEU A 188 -14.56 -13.14 6.71
C LEU A 188 -13.31 -13.42 7.56
N SER A 189 -13.40 -13.30 8.89
CA SER A 189 -12.28 -13.60 9.79
C SER A 189 -11.95 -15.10 9.86
N GLU A 190 -12.96 -15.98 9.85
CA GLU A 190 -12.78 -17.44 9.76
C GLU A 190 -12.12 -17.82 8.42
N CYS A 191 -12.57 -17.23 7.30
CA CYS A 191 -11.92 -17.42 5.99
C CYS A 191 -10.47 -16.93 5.99
N ALA A 192 -10.18 -15.77 6.59
CA ALA A 192 -8.81 -15.28 6.75
C ALA A 192 -7.94 -16.27 7.53
N LEU A 193 -8.45 -16.83 8.63
CA LEU A 193 -7.71 -17.85 9.40
C LEU A 193 -7.47 -19.12 8.60
N VAL A 194 -8.40 -19.55 7.75
CA VAL A 194 -8.16 -20.70 6.85
C VAL A 194 -7.03 -20.39 5.87
N LEU A 195 -6.98 -19.18 5.30
CA LEU A 195 -5.91 -18.77 4.39
C LEU A 195 -4.56 -18.58 5.12
N LEU A 196 -4.61 -18.10 6.37
CA LEU A 196 -3.47 -17.76 7.21
C LEU A 196 -3.29 -18.76 8.36
N TRP A 197 -3.63 -20.03 8.16
CA TRP A 197 -3.68 -21.04 9.23
C TRP A 197 -2.33 -21.22 9.94
N PHE A 198 -1.22 -20.94 9.25
CA PHE A 198 0.15 -21.00 9.78
C PHE A 198 0.58 -19.70 10.48
N HIS A 199 -0.20 -18.61 10.40
CA HIS A 199 0.21 -17.28 10.79
C HIS A 199 -0.13 -16.98 12.26
N PRO A 200 0.87 -16.87 13.17
CA PRO A 200 0.61 -16.76 14.61
C PRO A 200 -0.17 -15.50 15.01
N ILE A 201 0.11 -14.35 14.38
CA ILE A 201 -0.60 -13.10 14.69
C ILE A 201 -2.08 -13.18 14.28
N ALA A 202 -2.44 -13.97 13.25
CA ALA A 202 -3.82 -14.13 12.84
C ALA A 202 -4.63 -14.86 13.94
N TRP A 203 -4.04 -15.89 14.55
CA TRP A 203 -4.62 -16.59 15.71
C TRP A 203 -4.75 -15.71 16.94
N LEU A 204 -3.75 -14.85 17.21
CA LEU A 204 -3.82 -13.86 18.29
C LEU A 204 -4.87 -12.77 18.02
N ALA A 205 -5.11 -12.46 16.75
CA ALA A 205 -6.06 -11.45 16.33
C ALA A 205 -7.52 -11.88 16.46
N LEU A 206 -7.85 -13.17 16.28
CA LEU A 206 -9.24 -13.61 16.26
C LEU A 206 -10.02 -13.30 17.55
N PRO A 207 -9.55 -13.65 18.77
CA PRO A 207 -10.31 -13.34 19.99
C PRO A 207 -10.41 -11.83 20.25
N ARG A 208 -9.44 -11.07 19.73
CA ARG A 208 -9.39 -9.61 19.81
C ARG A 208 -10.41 -8.97 18.87
N PHE A 209 -10.51 -9.48 17.65
CA PHE A 209 -11.53 -9.14 16.68
C PHE A 209 -12.95 -9.41 17.21
N GLN A 210 -13.17 -10.61 17.76
CA GLN A 210 -14.47 -10.98 18.35
C GLN A 210 -14.87 -10.03 19.48
N LEU A 211 -13.93 -9.71 20.38
CA LEU A 211 -14.20 -8.75 21.44
C LEU A 211 -14.53 -7.34 20.91
N ASP A 212 -13.80 -6.85 19.90
CA ASP A 212 -14.09 -5.52 19.33
C ASP A 212 -15.43 -5.51 18.56
N LEU A 213 -15.83 -6.65 17.97
CA LEU A 213 -17.15 -6.86 17.35
C LEU A 213 -18.28 -6.72 18.39
N GLU A 214 -18.15 -7.41 19.52
CA GLU A 214 -19.08 -7.36 20.66
C GLU A 214 -19.16 -5.95 21.26
N LEU A 215 -18.03 -5.30 21.51
CA LEU A 215 -17.99 -3.94 22.06
C LEU A 215 -18.65 -2.91 21.13
N ALA A 216 -18.46 -3.03 19.82
CA ALA A 216 -19.13 -2.16 18.86
C ALA A 216 -20.65 -2.45 18.79
N CYS A 217 -21.07 -3.68 19.04
CA CYS A 217 -22.48 -4.05 19.16
C CYS A 217 -23.09 -3.44 20.43
N ASP A 218 -22.45 -3.66 21.58
CA ASP A 218 -22.81 -3.10 22.90
C ASP A 218 -22.97 -1.57 22.82
N GLU A 219 -22.01 -0.87 22.20
CA GLU A 219 -22.08 0.59 22.02
C GLU A 219 -23.29 1.01 21.16
N SER A 220 -23.66 0.20 20.15
CA SER A 220 -24.82 0.49 19.31
C SER A 220 -26.15 0.29 20.03
N VAL A 221 -26.22 -0.70 20.93
CA VAL A 221 -27.39 -1.00 21.77
C VAL A 221 -27.59 0.11 22.80
N LEU A 222 -26.54 0.45 23.55
CA LEU A 222 -26.59 1.51 24.56
C LEU A 222 -26.95 2.88 23.96
N ARG A 223 -26.54 3.16 22.72
CA ARG A 223 -26.96 4.39 22.02
C ARG A 223 -28.42 4.38 21.59
N ALA A 224 -28.98 3.21 21.29
CA ALA A 224 -30.38 3.07 20.91
C ALA A 224 -31.32 3.07 22.13
N SER A 225 -30.81 2.71 23.31
CA SER A 225 -31.60 2.60 24.55
C SER A 225 -30.78 3.02 25.78
N PRO A 226 -30.40 4.31 25.88
CA PRO A 226 -29.53 4.79 26.96
C PRO A 226 -30.14 4.62 28.35
N GLN A 227 -31.47 4.67 28.47
CA GLN A 227 -32.15 4.48 29.76
C GLN A 227 -32.12 3.04 30.31
N HIS A 228 -31.69 2.05 29.51
CA HIS A 228 -31.71 0.63 29.89
C HIS A 228 -30.30 0.06 30.17
N GLU A 229 -29.29 0.89 30.42
CA GLU A 229 -27.89 0.47 30.63
C GLU A 229 -27.73 -0.60 31.73
N LEU A 230 -28.36 -0.40 32.90
CA LEU A 230 -28.28 -1.34 34.03
C LEU A 230 -28.96 -2.67 33.72
N CYS A 231 -30.16 -2.63 33.14
CA CYS A 231 -30.89 -3.81 32.71
C CYS A 231 -30.08 -4.61 31.67
N TYR A 232 -29.45 -3.89 30.72
CA TYR A 232 -28.56 -4.48 29.73
C TYR A 232 -27.36 -5.17 30.36
N ALA A 233 -26.64 -4.50 31.27
CA ALA A 233 -25.49 -5.07 31.96
C ALA A 233 -25.85 -6.33 32.77
N GLN A 234 -26.98 -6.30 33.49
CA GLN A 234 -27.48 -7.45 34.25
C GLN A 234 -27.85 -8.63 33.34
N THR A 235 -28.50 -8.33 32.22
CA THR A 235 -28.87 -9.33 31.20
C THR A 235 -27.61 -9.99 30.61
N LEU A 236 -26.58 -9.19 30.32
CA LEU A 236 -25.31 -9.69 29.82
C LEU A 236 -24.65 -10.65 30.82
N MET A 237 -24.59 -10.28 32.11
CA MET A 237 -24.04 -11.14 33.17
C MET A 237 -24.81 -12.46 33.32
N ARG A 238 -26.13 -12.45 33.15
CA ARG A 238 -26.96 -13.67 33.18
C ARG A 238 -26.77 -14.56 31.95
N SER A 239 -26.44 -13.96 30.80
CA SER A 239 -26.26 -14.70 29.53
C SER A 239 -24.94 -15.44 29.42
N THR A 240 -23.89 -15.02 30.13
CA THR A 240 -22.55 -15.63 30.08
C THR A 240 -22.39 -16.95 30.85
N GLY A 241 -23.44 -17.44 31.51
CA GLY A 241 -23.43 -18.70 32.27
C GLY A 241 -23.74 -19.97 31.49
N VAL A 242 -23.71 -19.94 30.14
CA VAL A 242 -24.13 -21.07 29.30
C VAL A 242 -22.99 -21.47 28.36
N ASP A 243 -22.43 -22.65 28.62
CA ASP A 243 -21.38 -23.39 27.92
C ASP A 243 -20.78 -22.73 26.67
N ALA A 244 -19.63 -22.08 26.87
CA ALA A 244 -18.73 -21.73 25.78
C ALA A 244 -18.33 -23.00 25.02
N GLN A 245 -18.79 -23.14 23.78
CA GLN A 245 -18.31 -24.16 22.85
C GLN A 245 -16.77 -24.10 22.75
N PRO A 246 -16.10 -25.25 22.59
CA PRO A 246 -14.67 -25.35 22.86
C PRO A 246 -13.87 -24.56 21.82
N ALA A 247 -13.22 -23.49 22.27
CA ALA A 247 -12.08 -22.93 21.56
C ALA A 247 -10.88 -23.86 21.76
N MET A 248 -10.16 -24.20 20.68
CA MET A 248 -8.97 -25.07 20.69
C MET A 248 -7.83 -24.59 21.62
N ILE A 249 -7.91 -23.35 22.13
CA ILE A 249 -6.96 -22.80 23.10
C ILE A 249 -7.75 -22.11 24.22
N PRO A 250 -8.09 -22.84 25.31
CA PRO A 250 -8.91 -22.34 26.41
C PRO A 250 -8.32 -21.11 27.12
N TRP A 251 -7.00 -20.95 27.12
CA TRP A 251 -6.30 -19.85 27.80
C TRP A 251 -6.45 -18.45 27.13
N LEU A 252 -7.05 -18.34 25.93
CA LEU A 252 -7.38 -17.05 25.31
C LEU A 252 -8.85 -16.62 25.50
N ALA A 253 -9.68 -17.46 26.13
CA ALA A 253 -11.14 -17.34 26.07
C ALA A 253 -11.77 -16.41 27.13
N GLU A 254 -11.07 -15.95 28.17
CA GLU A 254 -11.60 -14.94 29.11
C GLU A 254 -10.60 -13.77 29.32
N PRO A 255 -11.05 -12.49 29.24
CA PRO A 255 -12.19 -11.92 29.98
C PRO A 255 -13.04 -10.96 29.11
N GLN A 256 -13.73 -11.48 28.09
CA GLN A 256 -14.56 -10.63 27.22
C GLN A 256 -15.65 -9.91 28.03
N LEU A 257 -16.24 -10.59 29.01
CA LEU A 257 -17.29 -10.02 29.87
C LEU A 257 -16.79 -8.81 30.68
N LYS A 258 -15.61 -8.89 31.30
CA LYS A 258 -15.06 -7.78 32.08
C LYS A 258 -14.88 -6.54 31.22
N GLU A 259 -14.32 -6.70 30.02
CA GLU A 259 -14.04 -5.58 29.12
C GLU A 259 -15.35 -4.98 28.56
N ARG A 260 -16.37 -5.81 28.30
CA ARG A 260 -17.73 -5.37 27.94
C ARG A 260 -18.40 -4.59 29.06
N LEU A 261 -18.43 -5.13 30.28
CA LEU A 261 -18.99 -4.43 31.46
C LEU A 261 -18.27 -3.11 31.74
N THR A 262 -16.93 -3.10 31.66
CA THR A 262 -16.13 -1.87 31.82
C THR A 262 -16.46 -0.83 30.74
N MET A 263 -16.85 -1.26 29.54
CA MET A 263 -17.22 -0.36 28.46
C MET A 263 -18.64 0.18 28.64
N ILE A 264 -19.57 -0.67 29.09
CA ILE A 264 -20.97 -0.27 29.38
C ILE A 264 -20.99 0.88 30.39
N SER A 265 -20.22 0.78 31.49
CA SER A 265 -20.16 1.82 32.53
C SER A 265 -19.48 3.14 32.11
N ARG A 266 -19.01 3.27 30.86
CA ARG A 266 -18.37 4.51 30.39
C ARG A 266 -19.40 5.40 29.69
N PRO A 267 -19.34 6.73 29.92
CA PRO A 267 -20.25 7.64 29.25
C PRO A 267 -20.09 7.55 27.72
N SER A 268 -21.23 7.55 27.04
CA SER A 268 -21.27 7.49 25.58
C SER A 268 -20.50 8.67 24.97
N ARG A 269 -19.72 8.39 23.91
CA ARG A 269 -18.91 9.42 23.26
C ARG A 269 -19.75 10.29 22.35
N SER A 270 -19.42 11.59 22.32
CA SER A 270 -20.05 12.56 21.42
C SER A 270 -20.05 12.05 19.97
N VAL A 271 -21.19 12.23 19.29
CA VAL A 271 -21.38 11.84 17.89
C VAL A 271 -20.30 12.45 16.99
N TRP A 272 -19.85 13.67 17.29
CA TRP A 272 -18.79 14.36 16.54
C TRP A 272 -17.43 13.68 16.67
N ARG A 273 -17.02 13.30 17.89
CA ARG A 273 -15.75 12.57 18.11
C ARG A 273 -15.74 11.25 17.34
N ARG A 274 -16.87 10.53 17.33
CA ARG A 274 -16.99 9.28 16.59
C ARG A 274 -16.92 9.48 15.07
N ARG A 275 -17.64 10.47 14.53
CA ARG A 275 -17.59 10.83 13.10
C ARG A 275 -16.18 11.21 12.68
N PHE A 276 -15.49 12.01 13.49
CA PHE A 276 -14.08 12.34 13.26
C PHE A 276 -13.21 11.08 13.23
N GLY A 277 -13.41 10.13 14.16
CA GLY A 277 -12.70 8.84 14.14
C GLY A 277 -12.87 8.07 12.83
N TYR A 278 -14.08 7.98 12.29
CA TYR A 278 -14.33 7.35 10.99
C TYR A 278 -13.66 8.10 9.83
N VAL A 279 -13.78 9.43 9.81
CA VAL A 279 -13.17 10.27 8.76
C VAL A 279 -11.65 10.19 8.80
N ALA A 280 -11.05 10.27 9.98
CA ALA A 280 -9.62 10.13 10.17
C ALA A 280 -9.12 8.76 9.71
N TRP A 281 -9.90 7.70 9.94
CA TRP A 281 -9.54 6.36 9.48
C TRP A 281 -9.60 6.22 7.95
N VAL A 282 -10.66 6.72 7.31
CA VAL A 282 -10.79 6.73 5.85
C VAL A 282 -9.67 7.57 5.22
N ALA A 283 -9.37 8.74 5.78
CA ALA A 283 -8.26 9.58 5.32
C ALA A 283 -6.91 8.85 5.43
N LEU A 284 -6.66 8.16 6.55
CA LEU A 284 -5.44 7.39 6.75
C LEU A 284 -5.31 6.23 5.74
N LEU A 285 -6.41 5.54 5.44
CA LEU A 285 -6.43 4.48 4.42
C LEU A 285 -6.11 5.03 3.02
N ILE A 286 -6.69 6.18 2.65
CA ILE A 286 -6.42 6.83 1.36
C ILE A 286 -4.96 7.29 1.27
N SER A 287 -4.45 7.94 2.32
CA SER A 287 -3.05 8.38 2.39
C SER A 287 -2.06 7.20 2.34
N SER A 288 -2.37 6.10 3.04
CA SER A 288 -1.54 4.89 3.03
C SER A 288 -1.53 4.22 1.64
N ALA A 289 -2.69 4.13 0.98
CA ALA A 289 -2.77 3.62 -0.39
C ALA A 289 -1.97 4.49 -1.37
N ALA A 290 -2.09 5.82 -1.27
CA ALA A 290 -1.32 6.75 -2.10
C ALA A 290 0.20 6.61 -1.90
N LEU A 291 0.65 6.49 -0.64
CA LEU A 291 2.07 6.31 -0.33
C LEU A 291 2.61 4.96 -0.82
N ALA A 292 1.88 3.87 -0.58
CA ALA A 292 2.24 2.53 -1.08
C ALA A 292 2.34 2.52 -2.62
N GLN A 293 1.48 3.28 -3.27
CA GLN A 293 1.44 3.40 -4.72
C GLN A 293 2.59 4.25 -5.28
N SER A 294 3.02 5.31 -4.59
CA SER A 294 4.26 6.04 -4.94
C SER A 294 5.53 5.20 -4.77
N ALA A 295 5.54 4.27 -3.81
CA ALA A 295 6.69 3.41 -3.52
C ALA A 295 6.76 2.16 -4.40
N SER A 296 5.64 1.77 -5.03
CA SER A 296 5.54 0.60 -5.91
C SER A 296 5.63 0.95 -7.40
N ALA A 297 6.02 2.18 -7.72
CA ALA A 297 6.47 2.50 -9.07
C ALA A 297 7.52 1.46 -9.50
N PRO A 298 7.35 0.79 -10.66
CA PRO A 298 8.35 -0.16 -11.14
C PRO A 298 9.73 0.53 -11.18
N PRO A 299 10.85 -0.22 -11.04
CA PRO A 299 12.12 0.30 -11.49
C PRO A 299 11.86 0.74 -12.92
N ALA A 300 11.98 2.06 -13.16
CA ALA A 300 11.42 2.72 -14.32
C ALA A 300 11.65 1.89 -15.58
N ASP A 301 10.66 1.85 -16.48
CA ASP A 301 10.94 1.60 -17.90
C ASP A 301 12.22 2.36 -18.21
N ALA A 302 13.31 1.63 -18.44
CA ALA A 302 14.60 2.27 -18.57
C ALA A 302 14.50 3.08 -19.87
N PRO A 303 14.51 4.42 -19.82
CA PRO A 303 14.57 5.17 -21.05
C PRO A 303 15.85 4.77 -21.78
N PRO A 304 15.87 4.84 -23.12
CA PRO A 304 17.06 4.50 -23.84
C PRO A 304 18.23 5.36 -23.33
N LYS A 305 19.37 4.73 -23.05
CA LYS A 305 20.58 5.41 -22.57
C LYS A 305 21.67 5.27 -23.62
N LEU A 306 22.50 6.29 -23.79
CA LEU A 306 23.66 6.18 -24.67
C LEU A 306 24.72 5.30 -24.01
N ASP A 307 25.21 4.28 -24.71
CA ASP A 307 26.29 3.41 -24.22
C ASP A 307 27.65 3.95 -24.66
N TRP A 308 28.32 4.64 -23.73
CA TRP A 308 29.60 5.30 -24.02
C TRP A 308 30.77 4.32 -24.18
N HIS A 309 30.64 3.10 -23.68
CA HIS A 309 31.74 2.13 -23.66
C HIS A 309 32.02 1.45 -25.02
N ASP A 310 31.11 1.55 -25.99
CA ASP A 310 31.26 0.96 -27.33
C ASP A 310 31.24 2.02 -28.46
N ASN A 311 32.34 2.77 -28.55
CA ASN A 311 33.02 3.26 -29.78
C ASN A 311 32.22 3.96 -30.90
N GLY A 312 31.27 4.84 -30.57
CA GLY A 312 30.87 5.88 -31.51
C GLY A 312 31.94 6.99 -31.62
N PRO A 313 32.47 7.35 -32.80
CA PRO A 313 33.38 8.48 -32.90
C PRO A 313 32.67 9.77 -32.46
N MET A 314 33.36 10.59 -31.66
CA MET A 314 32.88 11.93 -31.31
C MET A 314 32.64 12.73 -32.60
N PRO A 315 31.63 13.62 -32.63
CA PRO A 315 31.36 14.43 -33.80
C PRO A 315 32.59 15.30 -34.10
N PRO A 316 33.16 15.22 -35.32
CA PRO A 316 34.29 16.05 -35.68
C PRO A 316 33.85 17.51 -35.73
N TYR A 317 34.75 18.42 -35.35
CA TYR A 317 34.49 19.85 -35.47
C TYR A 317 34.48 20.26 -36.95
N PRO A 318 33.38 20.82 -37.48
CA PRO A 318 33.34 21.24 -38.88
C PRO A 318 34.32 22.40 -39.15
N PRO A 319 35.01 22.42 -40.30
CA PRO A 319 36.08 23.38 -40.58
C PRO A 319 35.60 24.84 -40.66
N GLY A 320 34.36 25.10 -41.07
CA GLY A 320 33.76 26.45 -41.09
C GLY A 320 33.63 27.02 -39.68
N PRO A 321 32.80 26.42 -38.80
CA PRO A 321 32.68 26.75 -37.38
C PRO A 321 34.01 26.82 -36.66
N ALA A 322 34.97 25.93 -36.96
CA ALA A 322 36.32 25.97 -36.38
C ALA A 322 37.08 27.25 -36.75
N LYS A 323 37.04 27.65 -38.04
CA LYS A 323 37.67 28.88 -38.54
C LYS A 323 37.02 30.14 -37.95
N ASN A 324 35.70 30.12 -37.79
CA ASN A 324 34.90 31.23 -37.27
C ASN A 324 34.85 31.28 -35.73
N ARG A 325 35.51 30.32 -35.06
CA ARG A 325 35.49 30.14 -33.61
C ARG A 325 34.08 29.99 -33.00
N GLU A 326 33.14 29.45 -33.78
CA GLU A 326 31.75 29.21 -33.35
C GLU A 326 31.67 28.02 -32.39
N GLN A 327 31.07 28.18 -31.23
CA GLN A 327 30.84 27.15 -30.21
C GLN A 327 29.35 27.04 -29.88
N GLY A 328 28.92 25.97 -29.22
CA GLY A 328 27.52 25.85 -28.81
C GLY A 328 27.10 24.46 -28.36
N MET A 329 25.88 24.39 -27.81
CA MET A 329 25.25 23.14 -27.41
C MET A 329 24.17 22.75 -28.43
N VAL A 330 24.27 21.54 -28.96
CA VAL A 330 23.26 20.89 -29.81
C VAL A 330 22.46 19.93 -28.94
N MET A 331 21.14 20.02 -29.00
CA MET A 331 20.25 19.07 -28.35
C MET A 331 19.61 18.16 -29.41
N LEU A 332 19.94 16.88 -29.38
CA LEU A 332 19.42 15.89 -30.32
C LEU A 332 18.27 15.09 -29.70
N LYS A 333 17.29 14.72 -30.52
CA LYS A 333 16.25 13.72 -30.24
C LYS A 333 16.54 12.52 -31.13
N VAL A 334 16.91 11.39 -30.55
CA VAL A 334 17.30 10.17 -31.28
C VAL A 334 16.25 9.09 -31.04
N LEU A 335 15.72 8.50 -32.11
CA LEU A 335 14.86 7.33 -32.05
C LEU A 335 15.73 6.07 -32.06
N VAL A 336 15.75 5.36 -30.95
CA VAL A 336 16.53 4.14 -30.73
C VAL A 336 15.61 2.93 -30.95
N GLU A 337 16.05 1.99 -31.77
CA GLU A 337 15.35 0.72 -32.01
C GLU A 337 15.61 -0.29 -30.88
N ALA A 338 14.87 -1.41 -30.87
CA ALA A 338 15.01 -2.46 -29.87
C ALA A 338 16.39 -3.17 -29.88
N ASP A 339 17.17 -3.02 -30.95
CA ASP A 339 18.53 -3.56 -31.08
C ASP A 339 19.62 -2.56 -30.64
N GLY A 340 19.23 -1.34 -30.23
CA GLY A 340 20.15 -0.30 -29.78
C GLY A 340 20.73 0.59 -30.89
N THR A 341 20.24 0.48 -32.12
CA THR A 341 20.65 1.37 -33.23
C THR A 341 19.75 2.60 -33.34
N ALA A 342 20.29 3.69 -33.92
CA ALA A 342 19.52 4.90 -34.18
C ALA A 342 18.80 4.82 -35.54
N ARG A 343 17.46 4.89 -35.53
CA ARG A 343 16.64 4.96 -36.76
C ARG A 343 16.56 6.38 -37.30
N LYS A 344 16.42 7.36 -36.41
CA LYS A 344 16.18 8.76 -36.76
C LYS A 344 16.79 9.70 -35.74
N VAL A 345 17.39 10.80 -36.20
CA VAL A 345 17.89 11.88 -35.36
C VAL A 345 17.26 13.20 -35.80
N ASP A 346 16.56 13.86 -34.87
CA ASP A 346 15.98 15.19 -35.05
C ASP A 346 16.71 16.19 -34.13
N VAL A 347 16.94 17.41 -34.59
CA VAL A 347 17.51 18.47 -33.75
C VAL A 347 16.39 19.20 -33.02
N ASP A 348 16.52 19.35 -31.70
CA ASP A 348 15.61 20.15 -30.88
C ASP A 348 15.96 21.64 -31.04
N SER A 349 15.29 22.33 -31.97
CA SER A 349 15.56 23.74 -32.31
C SER A 349 15.44 24.68 -31.11
N ASP A 350 14.50 24.40 -30.21
CA ASP A 350 14.20 25.27 -29.06
C ASP A 350 15.29 25.21 -27.98
N SER A 351 16.04 24.11 -27.95
CA SER A 351 17.08 23.84 -26.94
C SER A 351 18.50 23.89 -27.52
N THR A 352 18.64 23.99 -28.83
CA THR A 352 19.93 24.04 -29.53
C THR A 352 20.41 25.49 -29.65
N LYS A 353 21.60 25.77 -29.11
CA LYS A 353 22.28 27.06 -29.15
C LYS A 353 23.61 26.91 -29.91
N ALA A 354 23.53 26.43 -31.14
CA ALA A 354 24.68 26.16 -32.00
C ALA A 354 24.30 26.39 -33.47
N SER A 355 25.30 26.58 -34.34
CA SER A 355 25.05 26.79 -35.76
C SER A 355 24.51 25.51 -36.44
N PRO A 356 23.79 25.64 -37.57
CA PRO A 356 23.26 24.48 -38.31
C PRO A 356 24.34 23.47 -38.72
N GLU A 357 25.56 23.94 -39.00
CA GLU A 357 26.70 23.07 -39.32
C GLU A 357 27.14 22.20 -38.13
N LEU A 358 27.16 22.77 -36.92
CA LEU A 358 27.42 22.01 -35.67
C LEU A 358 26.29 21.01 -35.39
N ALA A 359 25.04 21.42 -35.61
CA ALA A 359 23.88 20.55 -35.45
C ALA A 359 23.89 19.36 -36.42
N LYS A 360 24.30 19.59 -37.67
CA LYS A 360 24.49 18.54 -38.68
C LYS A 360 25.59 17.56 -38.27
N ALA A 361 26.76 18.05 -37.86
CA ALA A 361 27.88 17.20 -37.43
C ALA A 361 27.52 16.32 -36.21
N ALA A 362 26.78 16.89 -35.25
CA ALA A 362 26.27 16.15 -34.11
C ALA A 362 25.25 15.07 -34.52
N SER A 363 24.35 15.39 -35.44
CA SER A 363 23.33 14.45 -35.94
C SER A 363 23.96 13.28 -36.72
N ASP A 364 24.93 13.57 -37.58
CA ASP A 364 25.66 12.58 -38.39
C ASP A 364 26.46 11.60 -37.51
N ALA A 365 26.99 12.08 -36.38
CA ALA A 365 27.68 11.24 -35.41
C ALA A 365 26.71 10.40 -34.59
N ALA A 366 25.61 11.00 -34.11
CA ALA A 366 24.59 10.31 -33.31
C ALA A 366 23.93 9.13 -34.05
N MET A 367 23.76 9.23 -35.37
CA MET A 367 23.27 8.11 -36.18
C MET A 367 24.19 6.87 -36.14
N LYS A 368 25.48 7.03 -35.79
CA LYS A 368 26.47 5.95 -35.76
C LYS A 368 26.70 5.38 -34.36
N TRP A 369 26.11 5.98 -33.34
CA TRP A 369 26.29 5.54 -31.95
C TRP A 369 25.46 4.29 -31.63
N ARG A 370 25.84 3.61 -30.55
CA ARG A 370 25.08 2.52 -29.95
C ARG A 370 24.40 3.00 -28.67
N TYR A 371 23.15 2.59 -28.50
CA TYR A 371 22.29 2.98 -27.41
C TYR A 371 21.75 1.74 -26.72
N ASN A 372 21.60 1.80 -25.42
CA ASN A 372 20.74 0.89 -24.70
C ASN A 372 19.28 1.19 -25.10
N PRO A 373 18.52 0.21 -25.64
CA PRO A 373 17.15 0.41 -26.07
C PRO A 373 16.22 0.67 -24.89
N LYS A 374 15.03 1.22 -25.16
CA LYS A 374 13.98 1.34 -24.14
C LYS A 374 13.57 -0.07 -23.72
N VAL A 375 13.49 -0.35 -22.42
CA VAL A 375 12.99 -1.64 -21.93
C VAL A 375 11.59 -1.46 -21.35
N GLU A 376 10.62 -2.20 -21.90
CA GLU A 376 9.23 -2.21 -21.45
C GLU A 376 8.81 -3.67 -21.20
N ASN A 377 8.37 -3.98 -19.98
CA ASN A 377 8.05 -5.36 -19.54
C ASN A 377 9.19 -6.38 -19.76
N GLY A 378 10.45 -5.95 -19.63
CA GLY A 378 11.63 -6.82 -19.83
C GLY A 378 11.95 -7.13 -21.29
N LYS A 379 11.26 -6.51 -22.24
CA LYS A 379 11.57 -6.58 -23.68
C LYS A 379 12.10 -5.23 -24.16
N ALA A 380 13.13 -5.26 -24.99
CA ALA A 380 13.60 -4.07 -25.68
C ALA A 380 12.54 -3.62 -26.70
N VAL A 381 12.20 -2.34 -26.67
CA VAL A 381 11.23 -1.68 -27.55
C VAL A 381 11.84 -0.38 -28.07
N GLU A 382 11.27 0.16 -29.15
CA GLU A 382 11.71 1.43 -29.69
C GLU A 382 11.38 2.60 -28.75
N GLY A 383 12.25 3.62 -28.71
CA GLY A 383 12.07 4.77 -27.84
C GLY A 383 12.92 5.97 -28.20
N TRP A 384 12.45 7.17 -27.86
CA TRP A 384 13.18 8.41 -28.06
C TRP A 384 14.10 8.74 -26.88
N VAL A 385 15.33 9.18 -27.16
CA VAL A 385 16.29 9.71 -26.18
C VAL A 385 16.72 11.13 -26.56
N LYS A 386 16.91 12.01 -25.57
CA LYS A 386 17.52 13.33 -25.77
C LYS A 386 19.00 13.30 -25.45
N VAL A 387 19.84 13.81 -26.35
CA VAL A 387 21.30 13.79 -26.21
C VAL A 387 21.89 15.19 -26.38
N PRO A 388 22.49 15.79 -25.32
CA PRO A 388 23.21 17.05 -25.44
C PRO A 388 24.63 16.83 -25.97
N VAL A 389 25.04 17.62 -26.96
CA VAL A 389 26.39 17.62 -27.56
C VAL A 389 26.96 19.03 -27.46
N LEU A 390 28.12 19.18 -26.81
CA LEU A 390 28.79 20.48 -26.63
C LEU A 390 30.02 20.60 -27.52
N PHE A 391 30.09 21.66 -28.33
CA PHE A 391 31.28 22.05 -29.09
C PHE A 391 32.00 23.21 -28.40
N SER A 392 33.28 23.03 -28.07
CA SER A 392 34.15 24.03 -27.42
C SER A 392 35.54 24.02 -28.06
N LEU A 393 36.19 25.18 -28.14
CA LEU A 393 37.55 25.38 -28.70
C LEU A 393 38.63 25.58 -27.63
N SER A 394 38.24 25.74 -26.36
CA SER A 394 39.18 25.76 -25.24
C SER A 394 39.38 24.33 -24.72
N PRO A 395 40.61 23.91 -24.36
CA PRO A 395 40.80 22.68 -23.61
C PRO A 395 40.01 22.80 -22.31
N LEU A 396 39.22 21.77 -21.97
CA LEU A 396 38.58 21.72 -20.66
C LEU A 396 39.66 21.84 -19.56
N PRO A 397 39.38 22.50 -18.42
CA PRO A 397 40.32 22.54 -17.31
C PRO A 397 40.75 21.11 -16.91
N PRO A 398 42.02 20.89 -16.54
CA PRO A 398 42.51 19.57 -16.20
C PRO A 398 41.73 19.01 -15.00
N ARG A 399 41.39 17.73 -15.10
CA ARG A 399 40.58 17.02 -14.11
C ARG A 399 41.31 16.92 -12.76
N PRO A 400 40.68 17.24 -11.63
CA PRO A 400 41.27 16.97 -10.32
C PRO A 400 41.42 15.45 -10.10
N PRO A 401 42.58 14.97 -9.60
CA PRO A 401 42.80 13.55 -9.35
C PRO A 401 41.75 13.02 -8.36
N GLY A 402 41.00 11.99 -8.78
CA GLY A 402 39.93 11.36 -7.97
C GLY A 402 38.48 11.71 -8.37
N ALA A 403 38.24 12.65 -9.29
CA ALA A 403 36.90 12.84 -9.85
C ALA A 403 36.50 11.61 -10.70
N PRO A 404 35.23 11.16 -10.76
CA PRO A 404 34.78 10.06 -11.63
C PRO A 404 34.74 10.45 -13.13
N PHE A 405 34.84 9.48 -14.05
CA PHE A 405 34.70 9.72 -15.49
C PHE A 405 33.21 9.94 -15.82
N GLY A 406 32.75 11.18 -15.66
CA GLY A 406 31.41 11.71 -15.98
C GLY A 406 31.49 13.22 -16.23
N PRO A 407 30.42 13.89 -16.73
CA PRO A 407 30.54 15.24 -17.29
C PRO A 407 30.95 16.24 -16.20
N GLY A 408 31.95 17.07 -16.51
CA GLY A 408 32.34 18.18 -15.65
C GLY A 408 31.19 19.17 -15.43
N PRO A 409 31.31 20.07 -14.43
CA PRO A 409 30.26 21.03 -14.12
C PRO A 409 29.93 21.90 -15.34
N LEU A 410 28.64 22.21 -15.52
CA LEU A 410 28.16 23.15 -16.53
C LEU A 410 28.83 24.52 -16.31
N PRO A 411 29.30 25.21 -17.37
CA PRO A 411 29.71 26.59 -17.24
C PRO A 411 28.50 27.46 -16.87
N PRO A 412 28.69 28.50 -16.04
CA PRO A 412 27.61 29.41 -15.67
C PRO A 412 27.04 30.14 -16.90
N PRO A 413 25.76 30.54 -16.89
CA PRO A 413 25.17 31.30 -18.00
C PRO A 413 25.88 32.65 -18.18
N PRO A 414 25.96 33.19 -19.42
CA PRO A 414 26.55 34.49 -19.67
C PRO A 414 25.76 35.59 -18.94
N PRO A 415 26.44 36.62 -18.39
CA PRO A 415 25.77 37.72 -17.71
C PRO A 415 24.85 38.50 -18.68
N PRO A 416 23.69 39.00 -18.23
CA PRO A 416 22.79 39.76 -19.08
C PRO A 416 23.35 41.16 -19.33
N GLY A 417 23.71 41.45 -20.59
CA GLY A 417 23.82 42.81 -21.13
C GLY A 417 25.10 43.59 -20.81
N GLY A 418 25.88 43.87 -21.86
CA GLY A 418 26.61 45.12 -22.12
C GLY A 418 27.61 45.65 -21.09
N MET A 419 28.90 45.46 -21.36
CA MET A 419 29.91 46.54 -21.32
C MET A 419 31.22 46.03 -21.94
N LEU A 420 31.66 46.67 -23.03
CA LEU A 420 33.03 46.53 -23.54
C LEU A 420 34.01 46.98 -22.45
N PRO A 421 35.12 46.26 -22.20
CA PRO A 421 36.15 46.73 -21.28
C PRO A 421 36.83 48.00 -21.83
N PRO A 422 37.23 48.95 -20.98
CA PRO A 422 37.90 50.18 -21.43
C PRO A 422 39.30 49.88 -22.00
N PRO A 423 39.81 50.70 -22.94
CA PRO A 423 41.13 50.49 -23.52
C PRO A 423 42.25 50.70 -22.49
N PRO A 424 43.40 49.99 -22.64
CA PRO A 424 44.49 50.04 -21.68
C PRO A 424 45.23 51.39 -21.68
N PRO A 425 45.81 51.81 -20.55
CA PRO A 425 46.58 53.05 -20.44
C PRO A 425 47.94 52.97 -21.16
N PRO A 426 48.51 54.11 -21.57
CA PRO A 426 49.77 54.14 -22.31
C PRO A 426 50.97 53.71 -21.45
N PRO A 427 52.04 53.16 -22.07
CA PRO A 427 53.18 52.62 -21.33
C PRO A 427 54.03 53.72 -20.66
N ALA A 428 54.45 53.45 -19.42
CA ALA A 428 55.37 54.28 -18.66
C ALA A 428 56.83 54.09 -19.14
N PRO A 429 57.72 55.10 -18.95
CA PRO A 429 59.02 55.13 -19.61
C PRO A 429 60.05 54.18 -18.99
N MET A 430 60.90 53.62 -19.86
CA MET A 430 62.06 52.79 -19.54
C MET A 430 63.05 53.52 -18.62
N THR A 431 63.41 52.90 -17.50
CA THR A 431 64.67 53.17 -16.79
C THR A 431 65.59 51.96 -16.87
N ALA A 432 66.81 52.23 -17.33
CA ALA A 432 67.89 51.28 -17.59
C ALA A 432 68.52 50.76 -16.27
N PRO A 433 69.32 49.67 -16.32
CA PRO A 433 69.69 48.89 -15.14
C PRO A 433 70.93 49.48 -14.46
N THR A 434 70.96 49.46 -13.13
CA THR A 434 72.20 49.60 -12.37
C THR A 434 72.71 48.24 -11.91
N SER A 435 73.96 48.03 -12.24
CA SER A 435 74.83 46.89 -12.03
C SER A 435 75.06 46.52 -10.56
N SER A 436 75.32 45.22 -10.39
CA SER A 436 76.00 44.59 -9.26
C SER A 436 77.30 45.27 -8.82
N SER A 437 77.58 45.26 -7.51
CA SER A 437 78.89 44.82 -6.99
C SER A 437 78.92 44.79 -5.46
N SER A 438 79.38 43.64 -4.95
CA SER A 438 80.12 43.39 -3.70
C SER A 438 79.36 43.37 -2.37
#